data_AF-A0AAV3XKH7-F1
#
_entry.id   AF-A0AAV3XKH7-F1
#
_cell.length_a   1.000
_cell.length_b   1.000
_cell.length_c   1.000
_cell.angle_alpha   90.00
_cell.angle_beta   90.00
_cell.angle_gamma   90.00
#
_symmetry.space_group_name_H-M   'P 1'
#
loop_
_entity.id
_entity.type
_entity.pdbx_description
1 polymer ?
#
loop_
_entity_poly.entity_id
_entity_poly.type
_entity_poly.pdbx_seq_one_letter_code
_entity_poly.pdbx_strand_id
1 'polypeptide(L)'
;MNITLKPEQEIVVQNLLAQGEFQTVDEVINAALALLETERLAYQAWLVDTRAKVEEGIAALERGEVVDGETFVNQLRAKLQQAREAQ
;
A
#
# COMPACT_ATOMS: atom_id res chain seq x y z
N MET A 1 22.52 -19.67 7.10
CA MET A 1 23.20 -18.94 6.00
C MET A 1 24.06 -17.88 6.63
N ASN A 2 25.30 -17.69 6.20
CA ASN A 2 26.15 -16.63 6.74
C ASN A 2 26.00 -15.38 5.88
N ILE A 3 25.76 -14.25 6.52
CA ILE A 3 25.57 -12.95 5.89
C ILE A 3 26.55 -11.99 6.53
N THR A 4 27.35 -11.30 5.71
CA THR A 4 28.27 -10.26 6.19
C THR A 4 27.56 -8.92 6.07
N LEU A 5 27.36 -8.26 7.21
CA LEU A 5 26.80 -6.92 7.26
C LEU A 5 27.88 -5.89 6.93
N LYS A 6 27.47 -4.78 6.33
CA LYS A 6 28.34 -3.62 6.20
C LYS A 6 28.45 -2.89 7.55
N PRO A 7 29.54 -2.15 7.82
CA PRO A 7 29.73 -1.45 9.09
C PRO A 7 28.54 -0.55 9.46
N GLU A 8 27.93 0.13 8.49
CA GLU A 8 26.75 0.96 8.72
C GLU A 8 25.52 0.16 9.18
N GLN A 9 25.35 -1.07 8.70
CA GLN A 9 24.26 -1.95 9.10
C GLN A 9 24.50 -2.52 10.49
N GLU A 10 25.75 -2.86 10.82
CA GLU A 10 26.12 -3.31 12.17
C GLU A 10 25.81 -2.23 13.21
N ILE A 11 26.10 -0.95 12.93
CA ILE A 11 25.76 0.16 13.84
C ILE A 11 24.26 0.21 14.12
N VAL A 12 23.41 0.03 13.09
CA VAL A 12 21.95 0.01 13.27
C VAL A 12 21.54 -1.16 14.16
N VAL A 13 22.05 -2.37 13.90
CA VAL A 13 21.75 -3.56 14.71
C VAL A 13 22.18 -3.35 16.17
N GLN A 14 23.39 -2.84 16.42
CA GLN A 14 23.88 -2.58 17.77
C GLN A 14 23.03 -1.55 18.52
N ASN A 15 22.57 -0.49 17.85
CA ASN A 15 21.70 0.51 18.46
C ASN A 15 20.35 -0.09 18.86
N LEU A 16 19.75 -0.92 18.01
CA LEU A 16 18.48 -1.59 18.29
C LEU A 16 18.59 -2.58 19.47
N LEU A 17 19.72 -3.29 19.57
CA LEU A 17 20.01 -4.15 20.72
C LEU A 17 20.22 -3.34 22.00
N ALA A 18 20.94 -2.22 21.93
CA ALA A 18 21.22 -1.36 23.08
C ALA A 18 19.94 -0.70 23.65
N GLN A 19 18.94 -0.47 22.81
CA GLN A 19 17.62 0.02 23.22
C GLN A 19 16.78 -1.04 23.95
N GLY A 20 17.18 -2.31 23.87
CA GLY A 20 16.46 -3.43 24.48
C GLY A 20 15.20 -3.84 23.73
N GLU A 21 14.94 -3.27 22.54
CA GLU A 21 13.82 -3.65 21.67
C GLU A 21 14.00 -5.06 21.09
N PHE A 22 15.26 -5.50 20.97
CA PHE A 22 15.65 -6.83 20.49
C PHE A 22 16.73 -7.41 21.39
N GLN A 23 16.71 -8.73 21.59
CA GLN A 23 17.67 -9.44 22.45
C GLN A 23 18.84 -10.03 21.66
N THR A 24 18.64 -10.32 20.37
CA THR A 24 19.65 -10.94 19.51
C THR A 24 19.67 -10.33 18.11
N VAL A 25 20.81 -10.46 17.43
CA VAL A 25 20.95 -10.06 16.02
C VAL A 25 19.93 -10.80 15.15
N ASP A 26 19.69 -12.09 15.43
CA ASP A 26 18.75 -12.91 14.67
C ASP A 26 17.32 -12.37 14.75
N GLU A 27 16.88 -11.85 15.91
CA GLU A 27 15.56 -11.21 16.04
C GLU A 27 15.46 -9.94 15.18
N VAL A 28 16.51 -9.11 15.16
CA VAL A 28 16.55 -7.90 14.32
C VAL A 28 16.45 -8.28 12.84
N ILE A 29 17.23 -9.27 12.40
CA ILE A 29 17.22 -9.73 11.01
C ILE A 29 15.87 -10.35 10.64
N ASN A 30 15.28 -11.16 11.53
CA ASN A 30 13.96 -11.74 11.30
C ASN A 30 12.88 -10.67 11.15
N ALA A 31 12.89 -9.64 12.00
CA ALA A 31 11.95 -8.52 11.91
C ALA A 31 12.13 -7.74 10.59
N ALA A 32 13.38 -7.46 10.19
CA ALA A 32 13.67 -6.78 8.93
C ALA A 32 13.20 -7.58 7.70
N LEU A 33 13.40 -8.90 7.69
CA LEU A 33 12.95 -9.77 6.62
C LEU A 33 11.42 -9.91 6.58
N ALA A 34 10.78 -9.99 7.75
CA ALA A 34 9.31 -10.02 7.84
C ALA A 34 8.69 -8.73 7.31
N LEU A 35 9.28 -7.57 7.63
CA LEU A 35 8.87 -6.28 7.08
C LEU A 35 9.01 -6.26 5.56
N LEU A 36 10.16 -6.69 5.03
CA LEU A 36 10.42 -6.75 3.59
C LEU A 36 9.40 -7.64 2.86
N GLU A 37 9.11 -8.82 3.40
CA GLU A 37 8.14 -9.72 2.77
C GLU A 37 6.72 -9.16 2.86
N THR A 38 6.36 -8.51 3.97
CA THR A 38 5.07 -7.84 4.13
C THR A 38 4.88 -6.73 3.09
N GLU A 39 5.89 -5.87 2.90
CA GLU A 39 5.85 -4.82 1.88
C GLU A 39 5.74 -5.41 0.47
N ARG A 40 6.50 -6.47 0.19
CA ARG A 40 6.50 -7.15 -1.12
C ARG A 40 5.14 -7.75 -1.43
N LEU A 41 4.50 -8.42 -0.46
CA LEU A 41 3.16 -8.98 -0.61
C LEU A 41 2.09 -7.89 -0.75
N ALA A 42 2.18 -6.82 0.06
CA ALA A 42 1.27 -5.68 -0.04
C ALA A 42 1.35 -5.01 -1.43
N TYR A 43 2.56 -4.81 -1.95
CA TYR A 43 2.75 -4.28 -3.30
C TYR A 43 2.17 -5.20 -4.38
N GLN A 44 2.37 -6.52 -4.27
CA GLN A 44 1.79 -7.48 -5.21
C GLN A 44 0.26 -7.46 -5.18
N ALA A 45 -0.35 -7.44 -3.99
CA ALA A 45 -1.79 -7.36 -3.84
C ALA A 45 -2.35 -6.07 -4.45
N TRP A 46 -1.71 -4.93 -4.14
CA TRP A 46 -2.06 -3.63 -4.72
C TRP A 46 -1.96 -3.63 -6.25
N LEU A 47 -0.90 -4.23 -6.80
CA LEU A 47 -0.70 -4.29 -8.25
C LEU A 47 -1.78 -5.11 -8.96
N VAL A 48 -2.16 -6.26 -8.39
CA VAL A 48 -3.21 -7.12 -8.94
C VAL A 48 -4.56 -6.41 -8.90
N ASP A 49 -4.94 -5.84 -7.76
CA ASP A 49 -6.20 -5.11 -7.60
C ASP A 49 -6.28 -3.88 -8.52
N THR A 50 -5.19 -3.12 -8.61
CA THR A 50 -5.14 -1.92 -9.47
C THR A 50 -5.26 -2.30 -10.94
N ARG A 51 -4.58 -3.36 -11.39
CA ARG A 51 -4.70 -3.84 -12.78
C ARG A 51 -6.12 -4.25 -13.11
N ALA A 52 -6.77 -5.00 -12.22
CA ALA A 52 -8.16 -5.43 -12.41
C ALA A 52 -9.11 -4.23 -12.55
N LYS A 53 -8.98 -3.19 -11.70
CA LYS A 53 -9.79 -1.96 -11.78
C LYS A 53 -9.54 -1.17 -13.06
N VAL A 54 -8.29 -1.11 -13.53
CA VAL A 54 -7.94 -0.44 -14.79
C VAL A 54 -8.53 -1.21 -15.98
N GLU A 55 -8.42 -2.53 -16.00
CA GLU A 55 -9.00 -3.38 -17.04
C GLU A 55 -10.53 -3.25 -17.09
N GLU A 56 -11.19 -3.22 -15.94
CA GLU A 56 -12.63 -2.95 -15.84
C GLU A 56 -12.99 -1.59 -16.46
N GLY A 57 -12.23 -0.54 -16.11
CA GLY A 57 -12.40 0.79 -16.68
C GLY A 57 -12.22 0.82 -18.19
N ILE A 58 -11.19 0.16 -18.72
CA ILE A 58 -10.96 0.04 -20.17
C ILE A 58 -12.15 -0.67 -20.85
N ALA A 59 -12.62 -1.78 -20.28
CA ALA A 59 -13.76 -2.49 -20.84
C ALA A 59 -15.06 -1.64 -20.81
N ALA A 60 -15.24 -0.80 -19.78
CA ALA A 60 -16.35 0.16 -19.72
C ALA A 60 -16.23 1.24 -20.82
N LEU A 61 -15.03 1.77 -21.06
CA LEU A 61 -14.76 2.69 -22.17
C LEU A 61 -15.14 2.07 -23.52
N GLU A 62 -14.76 0.80 -23.75
CA GLU A 62 -15.06 0.06 -24.98
C GLU A 62 -16.56 -0.16 -25.19
N ARG A 63 -17.33 -0.32 -24.11
CA ARG A 63 -18.81 -0.39 -24.15
C ARG A 63 -19.48 0.97 -24.28
N GLY A 64 -18.73 2.07 -24.25
CA GLY A 64 -19.26 3.43 -24.26
C GLY A 64 -19.89 3.87 -22.95
N GLU A 65 -19.59 3.18 -21.84
CA GLU A 65 -20.05 3.51 -20.48
C GLU A 65 -19.22 4.67 -19.90
N VAL A 66 -19.20 5.78 -20.63
CA VAL A 66 -18.44 6.98 -20.28
C VAL A 66 -19.38 8.10 -19.87
N VAL A 67 -18.96 8.89 -18.89
CA VAL A 67 -19.68 10.08 -18.46
C VAL A 67 -18.73 11.28 -18.55
N ASP A 68 -19.26 12.39 -19.05
CA ASP A 68 -18.55 13.66 -19.02
C ASP A 68 -18.23 14.07 -17.57
N GLY A 69 -17.02 14.57 -17.35
CA GLY A 69 -16.51 14.85 -16.01
C GLY A 69 -17.29 15.94 -15.28
N GLU A 70 -17.69 16.99 -15.98
CA GLU A 70 -18.51 18.07 -15.39
C GLU A 70 -19.90 17.56 -15.03
N THR A 71 -20.49 16.77 -15.92
CA THR A 71 -21.78 16.11 -15.70
C THR A 71 -21.74 15.20 -14.45
N PHE A 72 -20.68 14.39 -14.31
CA PHE A 72 -20.50 13.52 -13.14
C PHE A 72 -20.40 14.33 -11.83
N VAL A 73 -19.56 15.37 -11.80
CA VAL A 73 -19.36 16.19 -10.60
C VAL A 73 -20.65 16.89 -10.19
N ASN A 74 -21.41 17.41 -11.15
CA ASN A 74 -22.69 18.07 -10.88
C ASN A 74 -23.71 17.10 -10.29
N GLN A 75 -23.82 15.88 -10.84
CA GLN A 75 -24.68 14.83 -10.29
C GLN A 75 -24.26 14.40 -8.88
N LEU A 76 -22.96 14.24 -8.65
CA LEU A 76 -22.42 13.88 -7.33
C LEU A 76 -22.75 14.95 -6.27
N ARG A 77 -22.56 16.24 -6.61
CA ARG A 77 -22.91 17.35 -5.72
C ARG A 77 -24.40 17.36 -5.38
N ALA A 78 -25.27 17.16 -6.37
CA ALA A 78 -26.71 17.09 -6.16
C ALA A 78 -27.08 15.94 -5.20
N LYS A 79 -26.50 14.75 -5.38
CA LYS A 79 -26.72 13.59 -4.48
C LYS A 79 -26.28 13.89 -3.04
N LEU A 80 -25.11 14.52 -2.86
CA LEU A 80 -24.60 14.89 -1.55
C LEU A 80 -25.49 15.94 -0.86
N GLN A 81 -26.03 16.89 -1.62
CA GLN A 81 -26.95 17.90 -1.10
C GLN A 81 -28.26 17.28 -0.63
N GLN A 82 -28.86 16.41 -1.44
CA GLN A 82 -30.08 15.67 -1.07
C GLN A 82 -29.89 14.83 0.19
N ALA A 83 -28.74 14.16 0.34
CA ALA A 83 -28.45 13.37 1.53
C ALA A 83 -28.34 14.21 2.82
N ARG A 84 -27.91 15.48 2.70
CA ARG A 84 -27.84 16.42 3.84
C ARG A 84 -29.20 17.00 4.21
N GLU A 85 -30.05 17.26 3.22
CA GLU A 85 -31.40 17.79 3.43
C GLU A 85 -32.38 16.74 3.97
N ALA A 86 -32.07 15.45 3.80
CA ALA A 86 -32.84 14.33 4.33
C ALA A 86 -32.48 13.94 5.78
N GLN A 87 -31.54 14.65 6.41
CA GLN A 87 -31.16 14.51 7.83
C GLN A 87 -31.78 15.62 8.68
#